data_AF-A0A0Q7BUA9-F1
#
_entry.id   AF-A0A0Q7BUA9-F1
#
_cell.length_a   1.000
_cell.length_b   1.000
_cell.length_c   1.000
_cell.angle_alpha   90.00
_cell.angle_beta   90.00
_cell.angle_gamma   90.00
#
_symmetry.space_group_name_H-M   'P 1'
#
loop_
_entity.id
_entity.type
_entity.pdbx_description
1 polymer ?
#
loop_
_entity_poly.entity_id
_entity_poly.type
_entity_poly.pdbx_seq_one_letter_code
_entity_poly.pdbx_strand_id
1 'polypeptide(L)'
;MALLILGVSTCPLCDQPIEGGQETVATTHFIESPMHPLWCYSDSVMHYGCFRTWEQRQLFVAEYNRLFGSRIWGNGTRHPMAEDGTVTTVSVAN
;
A
#
# COMPACT_ATOMS: atom_id res chain seq x y z
N MET A 1 -8.93 2.53 5.90
CA MET A 1 -7.97 3.63 5.81
C MET A 1 -7.47 3.90 7.21
N ALA A 2 -6.25 3.50 7.52
CA ALA A 2 -5.60 3.94 8.75
C ALA A 2 -5.43 5.45 8.73
N LEU A 3 -5.73 6.09 9.86
CA LEU A 3 -5.48 7.51 10.06
C LEU A 3 -3.96 7.69 10.24
N LEU A 4 -3.32 8.44 9.33
CA LEU A 4 -1.92 8.81 9.48
C LEU A 4 -1.82 10.00 10.44
N ILE A 5 -1.24 9.76 11.62
CA ILE A 5 -0.87 10.81 12.57
C ILE A 5 0.66 10.87 12.58
N LEU A 6 1.22 11.93 12.01
CA LEU A 6 2.67 12.11 11.95
C LEU A 6 3.28 12.15 13.36
N GLY A 7 4.40 11.47 13.54
CA GLY A 7 5.08 11.29 14.83
C GLY A 7 4.41 10.28 15.77
N VAL A 8 3.28 9.67 15.37
CA VAL A 8 2.55 8.68 16.19
C VAL A 8 2.36 7.36 15.44
N SER A 9 1.90 7.42 14.18
CA SER A 9 1.79 6.23 13.33
C SER A 9 3.19 5.65 13.07
N THR A 10 3.35 4.35 13.30
CA THR A 10 4.61 3.64 13.08
C THR A 10 4.63 2.92 11.75
N CYS A 11 5.81 2.84 11.12
CA CYS A 11 6.03 2.00 9.97
C CYS A 11 6.07 0.52 10.41
N PRO A 12 5.20 -0.36 9.88
CA PRO A 12 5.15 -1.76 10.29
C PRO A 12 6.36 -2.60 9.82
N LEU A 13 7.28 -2.02 9.04
CA LEU A 13 8.48 -2.70 8.55
C LEU A 13 9.72 -2.45 9.44
N CYS A 14 9.76 -1.34 10.17
CA CYS A 14 10.92 -0.94 10.98
C CYS A 14 10.56 -0.47 12.40
N ASP A 15 9.26 -0.43 12.72
CA ASP A 15 8.68 0.02 13.99
C ASP A 15 9.02 1.47 14.38
N GLN A 16 9.56 2.27 13.46
CA GLN A 16 9.84 3.69 13.69
C GLN A 16 8.66 4.58 13.31
N PRO A 17 8.44 5.72 13.99
CA PRO A 17 7.42 6.68 13.62
C PRO A 17 7.57 7.19 12.18
N ILE A 18 6.43 7.43 11.52
CA ILE A 18 6.36 8.20 10.28
C ILE A 18 6.38 9.68 10.65
N GLU A 19 7.42 10.41 10.22
CA GLU A 19 7.57 11.84 10.44
C GLU A 19 7.17 12.66 9.21
N GLY A 20 6.93 13.96 9.42
CA GLY A 20 6.61 14.88 8.34
C GLY A 20 7.74 15.05 7.34
N GLY A 21 7.40 15.11 6.04
CA GLY A 21 8.38 15.29 4.95
C GLY A 21 9.07 14.01 4.51
N GLN A 22 8.80 12.87 5.13
CA GLN A 22 9.29 11.56 4.67
C GLN A 22 8.44 11.05 3.51
N GLU A 23 9.09 10.50 2.48
CA GLU A 23 8.39 9.75 1.43
C GLU A 23 7.80 8.47 2.01
N THR A 24 6.55 8.19 1.67
CA THR A 24 5.80 7.05 2.20
C THR A 24 5.09 6.27 1.11
N VAL A 25 4.86 5.00 1.39
CA VAL A 25 3.92 4.14 0.66
C VAL A 25 2.72 3.94 1.56
N ALA A 26 1.55 4.34 1.08
CA ALA A 26 0.29 4.22 1.81
C ALA A 26 -0.67 3.33 1.03
N THR A 27 -1.31 2.40 1.74
CA THR A 27 -2.36 1.54 1.16
C THR A 27 -3.65 1.69 1.95
N THR A 28 -4.77 1.61 1.23
CA THR A 28 -6.05 1.31 1.89
C THR A 28 -6.08 -0.16 2.28
N HIS A 29 -6.95 -0.54 3.21
CA HIS A 29 -7.27 -1.93 3.47
C HIS A 29 -7.69 -2.67 2.20
N PHE A 30 -7.00 -3.76 1.86
CA PHE A 30 -7.27 -4.58 0.68
C PHE A 30 -7.24 -6.09 0.95
N ILE A 31 -6.75 -6.52 2.11
CA ILE A 31 -6.69 -7.94 2.53
C ILE A 31 -7.69 -8.17 3.65
N GLU A 32 -8.73 -8.96 3.39
CA GLU A 32 -9.82 -9.19 4.35
C GLU A 32 -9.44 -10.12 5.51
N SER A 33 -8.61 -11.14 5.25
CA SER A 33 -8.30 -12.20 6.24
C SER A 33 -7.18 -11.79 7.19
N PRO A 34 -7.43 -11.72 8.52
CA PRO A 34 -6.39 -11.44 9.52
C PRO A 34 -5.29 -12.50 9.61
N MET A 35 -5.55 -13.70 9.09
CA MET A 35 -4.57 -14.78 9.05
C MET A 35 -3.59 -14.66 7.87
N HIS A 36 -3.86 -13.75 6.93
CA HIS A 36 -2.97 -13.55 5.80
C HIS A 36 -1.65 -12.91 6.28
N PRO A 37 -0.47 -13.42 5.89
CA PRO A 37 0.82 -12.90 6.38
C PRO A 37 1.04 -11.40 6.13
N LEU A 38 0.43 -10.89 5.07
CA LEU A 38 0.51 -9.47 4.69
C LEU A 38 -0.59 -8.59 5.29
N TRP A 39 -1.49 -9.14 6.12
CA TRP A 39 -2.66 -8.42 6.61
C TRP A 39 -2.29 -7.16 7.41
N CYS A 40 -1.25 -7.22 8.26
CA CYS A 40 -0.79 -6.08 9.05
C CYS A 40 -0.22 -4.92 8.21
N TYR A 41 0.15 -5.20 6.96
CA TYR A 41 0.65 -4.23 6.00
C TYR A 41 -0.46 -3.64 5.14
N SER A 42 -1.61 -4.31 5.07
CA SER A 42 -2.82 -3.83 4.40
C SER A 42 -3.53 -2.81 5.29
N ASP A 43 -3.78 -1.62 4.76
CA ASP A 43 -4.23 -0.45 5.52
C ASP A 43 -3.15 0.22 6.38
N SER A 44 -1.91 0.27 5.90
CA SER A 44 -0.80 0.88 6.63
C SER A 44 -0.05 1.93 5.80
N VAL A 45 0.76 2.72 6.51
CA VAL A 45 1.71 3.66 5.94
C VAL A 45 3.11 3.18 6.30
N MET A 46 3.98 3.07 5.29
CA MET A 46 5.36 2.62 5.42
C MET A 46 6.31 3.69 4.90
N HIS A 47 7.52 3.77 5.44
CA HIS A 47 8.58 4.56 4.80
C HIS A 47 8.86 4.00 3.41
N TYR A 48 9.03 4.90 2.43
CA TYR A 48 9.36 4.49 1.06
C TYR A 48 10.67 3.67 1.00
N GLY A 49 11.69 4.09 1.76
CA GLY A 49 12.96 3.36 1.88
C GLY A 49 12.77 1.94 2.40
N CYS A 50 12.00 1.76 3.49
CA CYS A 50 11.71 0.44 4.06
C CYS A 50 10.97 -0.44 3.06
N PHE A 51 9.97 0.11 2.36
CA PHE A 51 9.24 -0.62 1.34
C PHE A 51 10.17 -1.10 0.22
N ARG A 52 11.05 -0.23 -0.30
CA ARG A 52 11.97 -0.57 -1.41
C ARG A 52 12.92 -1.73 -1.08
N THR A 53 13.39 -1.82 0.16
CA THR A 53 14.31 -2.87 0.61
C THR A 53 13.61 -4.09 1.19
N TRP A 54 12.28 -4.09 1.27
CA TRP A 54 11.53 -5.17 1.87
C TRP A 54 11.49 -6.41 0.95
N GLU A 55 11.91 -7.55 1.49
CA GLU A 55 11.99 -8.81 0.74
C GLU A 55 10.63 -9.25 0.17
N GLN A 56 9.53 -8.99 0.88
CA GLN A 56 8.19 -9.37 0.44
C GLN A 56 7.51 -8.31 -0.45
N ARG A 57 8.22 -7.23 -0.83
CA ARG A 57 7.69 -6.13 -1.67
C ARG A 57 6.99 -6.65 -2.92
N GLN A 58 7.62 -7.54 -3.67
CA GLN A 58 7.05 -8.07 -4.92
C GLN A 58 5.75 -8.85 -4.66
N LEU A 59 5.72 -9.66 -3.60
CA LEU A 59 4.51 -10.38 -3.21
C LEU A 59 3.39 -9.43 -2.81
N PHE A 60 3.72 -8.37 -2.06
CA PHE A 60 2.75 -7.36 -1.65
C PHE A 60 2.15 -6.59 -2.84
N VAL A 61 2.98 -6.14 -3.78
CA VAL A 61 2.52 -5.46 -5.01
C VAL A 61 1.63 -6.38 -5.83
N ALA A 62 2.03 -7.65 -6.00
CA ALA A 62 1.25 -8.63 -6.73
C ALA A 62 -0.13 -8.85 -6.08
N GLU A 63 -0.16 -9.00 -4.75
CA GLU A 63 -1.39 -9.24 -4.01
C GLU A 63 -2.31 -8.01 -4.00
N TYR A 64 -1.76 -6.81 -3.87
CA TYR A 64 -2.50 -5.56 -4.02
C TYR A 64 -3.16 -5.46 -5.39
N ASN A 65 -2.39 -5.69 -6.46
CA ASN A 65 -2.90 -5.61 -7.83
C ASN A 65 -3.94 -6.68 -8.13
N ARG A 66 -3.76 -7.89 -7.57
CA ARG A 66 -4.72 -8.98 -7.70
C ARG A 66 -6.05 -8.66 -7.01
N LEU A 67 -6.01 -8.16 -5.78
CA LEU A 67 -7.20 -7.97 -4.95
C LEU A 67 -7.90 -6.63 -5.19
N PHE A 68 -7.16 -5.56 -5.46
CA PHE A 68 -7.67 -4.18 -5.48
C PHE A 68 -7.30 -3.44 -6.78
N GLY A 69 -6.02 -3.47 -7.18
CA GLY A 69 -5.52 -2.64 -8.28
C GLY A 69 -6.10 -2.97 -9.66
N SER A 70 -6.64 -4.17 -9.84
CA SER A 70 -7.33 -4.62 -11.06
C SER A 70 -8.82 -4.26 -11.10
N ARG A 71 -9.42 -3.80 -9.99
CA ARG A 71 -10.84 -3.45 -9.94
C ARG A 71 -11.11 -2.23 -10.82
N ILE A 72 -12.11 -2.34 -11.68
CA ILE A 72 -12.64 -1.21 -12.46
C ILE A 72 -13.71 -0.53 -11.62
N TRP A 73 -13.50 0.75 -11.35
CA TRP A 73 -14.41 1.58 -10.57
C TRP A 73 -15.49 2.17 -11.49
N GLY A 74 -16.60 2.65 -10.91
CA GLY A 74 -17.75 3.15 -11.68
C GLY A 74 -17.45 4.34 -12.62
N ASN A 75 -16.28 4.95 -12.50
CA ASN A 75 -15.75 5.99 -13.37
C ASN A 75 -14.84 5.45 -14.49
N GLY A 76 -14.75 4.13 -14.67
CA GLY A 76 -13.92 3.49 -15.69
C GLY A 76 -12.41 3.51 -15.39
N THR A 77 -11.99 3.80 -14.16
CA THR A 77 -10.57 3.75 -13.79
C THR A 77 -10.23 2.48 -13.00
N ARG A 78 -8.95 2.11 -12.99
CA ARG A 78 -8.35 1.16 -12.04
C ARG A 78 -7.16 1.80 -11.34
N HIS A 79 -6.76 1.25 -10.20
CA HIS A 79 -5.70 1.82 -9.35
C HIS A 79 -4.54 0.84 -9.10
N PRO A 80 -3.74 0.47 -10.11
CA PRO A 80 -2.63 -0.45 -9.91
C PRO A 80 -1.49 0.19 -9.13
N MET A 81 -0.81 -0.64 -8.35
CA MET A 81 0.44 -0.34 -7.66
C MET A 81 1.63 -0.73 -8.54
N ALA A 82 2.56 0.20 -8.73
CA ALA A 82 3.85 -0.04 -9.36
C ALA A 82 4.82 -0.75 -8.41
N GLU A 83 5.95 -1.22 -8.92
CA GLU A 83 6.93 -1.95 -8.11
C GLU A 83 7.48 -1.13 -6.93
N ASP A 84 7.54 0.19 -7.05
CA ASP A 84 8.03 1.08 -6.00
C ASP A 84 6.97 1.43 -4.93
N GLY A 85 5.76 0.89 -5.05
CA GLY A 85 4.66 1.14 -4.14
C GLY A 85 3.75 2.30 -4.54
N THR A 86 4.06 3.01 -5.62
CA THR A 86 3.22 4.10 -6.13
C THR A 86 1.91 3.53 -6.68
N VAL A 87 0.77 3.99 -6.16
CA VAL A 87 -0.55 3.67 -6.71
C VAL A 87 -0.95 4.74 -7.73
N THR A 88 -1.21 4.32 -8.97
CA THR A 88 -1.55 5.24 -10.07
C THR A 88 -3.00 5.07 -10.48
N THR A 89 -3.64 6.13 -10.97
CA THR A 89 -4.98 6.02 -11.58
C THR A 89 -4.83 5.82 -13.07
N VAL A 90 -5.40 4.73 -13.60
CA VAL A 90 -5.36 4.39 -15.02
C VAL A 90 -6.78 4.31 -15.56
N SER A 91 -7.07 5.08 -16.61
CA SER A 91 -8.33 4.97 -17.36
C SER A 91 -8.36 3.68 -18.19
N VAL A 92 -9.47 2.97 -18.12
CA VAL A 92 -9.76 1.84 -19.00
C VAL A 92 -10.63 2.40 -20.13
N ALA A 93 -10.02 2.71 -21.28
CA ALA A 93 -10.79 3.02 -22.47
C ALA A 93 -11.55 1.75 -22.90
N ASN A 94 -12.86 1.89 -23.12
CA ASN A 94 -13.68 0.84 -23.75
C ASN A 94 -13.29 0.68 -25.22
#